data_AF-A0A7G8DPQ0-F1
#
_entry.id   AF-A0A7G8DPQ0-F1
#
_cell.length_a   1.000
_cell.length_b   1.000
_cell.length_c   1.000
_cell.angle_alpha   90.00
_cell.angle_beta   90.00
_cell.angle_gamma   90.00
#
_symmetry.space_group_name_H-M   'P 1'
#
loop_
_entity.id
_entity.type
_entity.pdbx_description
1 polymer ?
#
loop_
_entity_poly.entity_id
_entity_poly.type
_entity_poly.pdbx_seq_one_letter_code
_entity_poly.pdbx_strand_id
1 'polypeptide(L)'
;MLATGLSASKMRSLLVAFALPVIALGSLGPARADRWSSCLYNNRSLDCRRTFLCPDAPCNVFRLAWKDGASDVFTHFKDGVARTVGFYKDTRGGEWMLRGFAGSFGLRNPANGNTIVYGMTLSECKQSMLDDFCSR
;
A
#
# COMPACT_ATOMS: atom_id res chain seq x y z
N MET A 1 2.34 -40.74 72.25
CA MET A 1 2.91 -41.21 70.97
C MET A 1 1.80 -41.89 70.20
N LEU A 2 1.11 -41.15 69.32
CA LEU A 2 0.00 -41.64 68.51
C LEU A 2 0.52 -42.06 67.13
N ALA A 3 0.05 -43.23 66.68
CA ALA A 3 0.21 -43.70 65.31
C ALA A 3 -0.75 -42.96 64.38
N THR A 4 -0.25 -42.54 63.22
CA THR A 4 -1.06 -42.31 62.01
C THR A 4 -0.27 -42.84 60.82
N GLY A 5 -0.82 -43.87 60.18
CA GLY A 5 -0.28 -44.40 58.94
C GLY A 5 -0.65 -43.54 57.73
N LEU A 6 -0.09 -43.88 56.58
CA LEU A 6 -0.75 -43.66 55.30
C LEU A 6 -0.25 -44.66 54.26
N SER A 7 -1.25 -45.27 53.64
CA SER A 7 -1.20 -46.37 52.70
C SER A 7 -0.71 -45.93 51.32
N ALA A 8 -0.28 -46.95 50.56
CA ALA A 8 0.22 -46.89 49.19
C ALA A 8 -0.80 -46.42 48.14
N SER A 9 -0.22 -46.15 46.96
CA SER A 9 -0.77 -46.42 45.62
C SER A 9 -1.42 -45.22 44.90
N LYS A 10 -0.80 -44.77 43.80
CA LYS A 10 -1.21 -45.08 42.42
C LYS A 10 -0.70 -44.05 41.39
N MET A 11 -0.24 -44.64 40.28
CA MET A 11 -0.44 -44.21 38.89
C MET A 11 0.26 -42.94 38.39
N ARG A 12 1.38 -43.21 37.71
CA ARG A 12 1.71 -42.67 36.38
C ARG A 12 0.47 -42.18 35.62
N SER A 13 0.45 -40.90 35.28
CA SER A 13 -0.21 -40.41 34.08
C SER A 13 0.62 -39.26 33.51
N LEU A 14 1.55 -39.60 32.61
CA LEU A 14 2.17 -38.62 31.72
C LEU A 14 1.13 -38.26 30.67
N LEU A 15 0.46 -37.12 30.85
CA LEU A 15 -0.27 -36.45 29.77
C LEU A 15 0.74 -35.62 28.97
N VAL A 16 1.22 -36.18 27.88
CA VAL A 16 1.98 -35.49 26.84
C VAL A 16 1.15 -35.45 25.57
N ALA A 17 1.14 -34.27 24.95
CA ALA A 17 0.70 -33.95 23.59
C ALA A 17 -0.82 -33.79 23.38
N PHE A 18 -1.33 -32.82 22.61
CA PHE A 18 -0.74 -31.99 21.55
C PHE A 18 -1.32 -30.56 21.63
N ALA A 19 -0.47 -29.55 21.79
CA ALA A 19 -0.84 -28.19 21.43
C ALA A 19 -0.73 -28.08 19.91
N LEU A 20 -1.87 -28.05 19.22
CA LEU A 20 -1.93 -27.70 17.81
C LEU A 20 -1.39 -26.27 17.65
N PRO A 21 -0.33 -26.02 16.85
CA PRO A 21 -0.03 -24.67 16.44
C PRO A 21 -1.18 -24.23 15.54
N VAL A 22 -1.99 -23.29 16.01
CA VAL A 22 -2.87 -22.52 15.14
C VAL A 22 -1.95 -21.78 14.20
N ILE A 23 -1.76 -22.34 13.00
CA ILE A 23 -1.08 -21.66 11.90
C ILE A 23 -1.97 -20.47 11.58
N ALA A 24 -1.54 -19.29 12.01
CA ALA A 24 -2.12 -18.01 11.63
C ALA A 24 -1.88 -17.76 10.14
N LEU A 25 -2.63 -18.47 9.29
CA LEU A 25 -2.75 -18.22 7.87
C LEU A 25 -3.76 -17.08 7.69
N GLY A 26 -3.24 -15.86 7.66
CA GLY A 26 -4.07 -14.69 7.45
C GLY A 26 -3.36 -13.38 7.71
N SER A 27 -2.14 -13.19 7.20
CA SER A 27 -1.62 -11.82 7.02
C SER A 27 -2.34 -11.18 5.83
N LEU A 28 -3.64 -10.94 5.96
CA LEU A 28 -4.27 -9.78 5.32
C LEU A 28 -3.73 -8.58 6.08
N GLY A 29 -2.50 -8.18 5.75
CA GLY A 29 -1.96 -6.91 6.22
C GLY A 29 -3.01 -5.85 5.90
N PRO A 30 -3.36 -4.95 6.85
CA PRO A 30 -4.35 -3.92 6.60
C PRO A 30 -3.96 -3.20 5.31
N ALA A 31 -4.94 -2.95 4.45
CA ALA A 31 -4.77 -2.07 3.31
C ALA A 31 -3.96 -0.86 3.80
N ARG A 32 -2.81 -0.56 3.17
CA ARG A 32 -1.87 0.51 3.54
C ARG A 32 -2.49 1.91 3.34
N ALA A 33 -3.70 2.12 3.84
CA ALA A 33 -4.24 3.44 4.11
C ALA A 33 -3.49 4.01 5.32
N ASP A 34 -3.27 5.33 5.32
CA ASP A 34 -2.90 6.15 6.49
C ASP A 34 -1.43 6.42 6.83
N ARG A 35 -0.49 6.38 5.88
CA ARG A 35 0.80 7.07 6.09
C ARG A 35 1.16 8.01 4.94
N TRP A 36 1.70 9.18 5.33
CA TRP A 36 2.40 10.05 4.39
C TRP A 36 3.52 9.25 3.73
N SER A 37 3.60 9.38 2.41
CA SER A 37 4.56 8.69 1.57
C SER A 37 5.43 9.74 0.87
N SER A 38 6.68 9.39 0.55
CA SER A 38 7.50 10.24 -0.31
C SER A 38 6.87 10.32 -1.69
N CYS A 39 6.68 11.54 -2.19
CA CYS A 39 6.15 11.78 -3.51
C CYS A 39 6.95 12.87 -4.22
N LEU A 40 6.82 12.91 -5.54
CA LEU A 40 7.42 13.90 -6.41
C LEU A 40 6.32 14.59 -7.20
N TYR A 41 6.34 15.92 -7.25
CA TYR A 41 5.60 16.71 -8.24
C TYR A 41 6.62 17.46 -9.09
N ASN A 42 6.73 17.14 -10.38
CA ASN A 42 7.75 17.71 -11.27
C ASN A 42 9.15 17.71 -10.63
N ASN A 43 9.59 16.54 -10.15
CA ASN A 43 10.87 16.34 -9.43
C ASN A 43 11.05 17.05 -8.10
N ARG A 44 10.07 17.83 -7.64
CA ARG A 44 10.08 18.40 -6.29
C ARG A 44 9.53 17.40 -5.29
N SER A 45 10.32 17.10 -4.27
CA SER A 45 9.91 16.21 -3.19
C SER A 45 8.88 16.89 -2.29
N LEU A 46 7.74 16.24 -2.12
CA LEU A 46 6.70 16.64 -1.19
C LEU A 46 5.96 15.39 -0.69
N ASP A 47 5.78 15.28 0.61
CA ASP A 47 5.01 14.17 1.18
C ASP A 47 3.57 14.21 0.67
N CYS A 48 3.04 13.05 0.28
CA CYS A 48 1.66 12.91 -0.14
C CYS A 48 1.02 11.63 0.39
N ARG A 49 -0.32 11.60 0.37
CA ARG A 49 -1.13 10.49 0.87
C ARG A 49 -2.16 10.12 -0.18
N ARG A 50 -2.23 8.82 -0.50
CA ARG A 50 -3.28 8.25 -1.37
C ARG A 50 -4.40 7.65 -0.52
N THR A 51 -5.63 7.97 -0.86
CA THR A 51 -6.84 7.41 -0.25
C THR A 51 -7.77 6.92 -1.35
N PHE A 52 -8.11 5.63 -1.37
CA PHE A 52 -9.11 5.10 -2.30
C PHE A 52 -10.51 5.54 -1.87
N LEU A 53 -11.34 5.95 -2.84
CA LEU A 53 -12.67 6.50 -2.59
C LEU A 53 -13.76 5.48 -2.92
N CYS A 54 -13.64 4.29 -2.36
CA CYS A 54 -14.54 3.17 -2.57
C CYS A 54 -14.49 2.20 -1.39
N PRO A 55 -15.54 1.38 -1.18
CA PRO A 55 -15.57 0.37 -0.12
C PRO A 55 -14.52 -0.73 -0.31
N ASP A 56 -14.32 -1.19 -1.54
CA ASP A 56 -13.46 -2.33 -1.88
C ASP A 56 -12.11 -1.86 -2.46
N ALA A 57 -11.30 -1.18 -1.65
CA ALA A 57 -9.97 -0.72 -2.06
C ALA A 57 -8.98 -1.88 -2.25
N PRO A 58 -8.05 -1.82 -3.22
CA PRO A 58 -7.81 -0.74 -4.17
C PRO A 58 -8.83 -0.72 -5.33
N CYS A 59 -9.24 0.49 -5.75
CA CYS A 59 -10.18 0.68 -6.84
C CYS A 59 -9.76 1.81 -7.79
N ASN A 60 -10.60 2.02 -8.81
CA ASN A 60 -10.40 2.92 -9.92
C ASN A 60 -10.62 4.42 -9.61
N VAL A 61 -10.80 4.79 -8.33
CA VAL A 61 -10.92 6.18 -7.89
C VAL A 61 -10.10 6.38 -6.63
N PHE A 62 -9.20 7.38 -6.64
CA PHE A 62 -8.42 7.73 -5.47
C PHE A 62 -8.20 9.24 -5.35
N ARG A 63 -8.11 9.72 -4.12
CA ARG A 63 -7.62 11.05 -3.78
C ARG A 63 -6.12 11.00 -3.54
N LEU A 64 -5.40 11.98 -4.07
CA LEU A 64 -4.03 12.28 -3.67
C LEU A 64 -4.03 13.60 -2.91
N ALA A 65 -3.64 13.57 -1.64
CA ALA A 65 -3.51 14.76 -0.80
C ALA A 65 -2.04 15.03 -0.51
N TRP A 66 -1.64 16.29 -0.63
CA TRP A 66 -0.29 16.77 -0.40
C TRP A 66 -0.18 17.37 1.00
N LYS A 67 1.01 17.32 1.60
CA LYS A 67 1.24 17.81 2.97
C LYS A 67 1.13 19.33 3.10
N ASP A 68 1.23 20.05 1.99
CA ASP A 68 1.00 21.50 1.89
C ASP A 68 -0.50 21.89 1.85
N GLY A 69 -1.40 20.91 1.84
CA GLY A 69 -2.85 21.11 1.86
C GLY A 69 -3.54 20.98 0.50
N ALA A 70 -2.81 20.89 -0.61
CA ALA A 70 -3.42 20.64 -1.91
C ALA A 70 -3.98 19.21 -2.00
N SER A 71 -5.04 18.99 -2.79
CA SER A 71 -5.49 17.63 -3.11
C SER A 71 -6.26 17.57 -4.42
N ASP A 72 -6.17 16.44 -5.10
CA ASP A 72 -6.92 16.13 -6.32
C ASP A 72 -7.51 14.71 -6.23
N VAL A 73 -8.67 14.51 -6.85
CA VAL A 73 -9.26 13.18 -7.05
C VAL A 73 -9.02 12.73 -8.48
N PHE A 74 -8.51 11.51 -8.63
CA PHE A 74 -8.23 10.85 -9.89
C PHE A 74 -9.22 9.70 -10.11
N THR A 75 -9.96 9.77 -11.21
CA THR A 75 -10.96 8.78 -11.61
C THR A 75 -10.51 8.09 -12.89
N HIS A 76 -10.35 6.77 -12.85
CA HIS A 76 -10.02 5.97 -14.01
C HIS A 76 -11.14 6.05 -15.06
N PHE A 77 -10.77 6.14 -16.33
CA PHE A 77 -11.74 6.17 -17.42
C PHE A 77 -11.37 5.27 -18.60
N LYS A 78 -10.13 4.77 -18.67
CA LYS A 78 -9.67 3.96 -19.79
C LYS A 78 -8.42 3.17 -19.44
N ASP A 79 -8.39 1.89 -19.78
CA ASP A 79 -7.20 1.05 -19.64
C ASP A 79 -6.12 1.37 -20.70
N GLY A 80 -4.86 1.19 -20.33
CA GLY A 80 -3.74 1.21 -21.27
C GLY A 80 -3.54 -0.12 -21.98
N VAL A 81 -2.68 -0.12 -23.00
CA VAL A 81 -2.30 -1.34 -23.72
C VAL A 81 -1.56 -2.32 -22.80
N ALA A 82 -0.73 -1.81 -21.89
CA ALA A 82 -0.05 -2.60 -20.88
C ALA A 82 -0.87 -2.65 -19.59
N ARG A 83 -0.89 -3.81 -18.92
CA ARG A 83 -1.65 -4.03 -17.67
C ARG A 83 -1.30 -3.07 -16.52
N THR A 84 -0.09 -2.50 -16.55
CA THR A 84 0.37 -1.53 -15.54
C THR A 84 0.05 -0.09 -15.90
N VAL A 85 -0.60 0.16 -17.04
CA VAL A 85 -0.92 1.49 -17.56
C VAL A 85 -2.43 1.69 -17.58
N GLY A 86 -2.88 2.84 -17.09
CA GLY A 86 -4.28 3.26 -17.14
C GLY A 86 -4.38 4.77 -17.29
N PHE A 87 -5.56 5.28 -17.65
CA PHE A 87 -5.81 6.69 -17.86
C PHE A 87 -6.86 7.20 -16.87
N TYR A 88 -6.55 8.33 -16.25
CA TYR A 88 -7.33 8.93 -15.17
C TYR A 88 -7.65 10.39 -15.49
N LYS A 89 -8.80 10.88 -15.03
CA LYS A 89 -9.16 12.30 -15.02
C LYS A 89 -9.04 12.86 -13.61
N ASP A 90 -8.43 14.03 -13.49
CA ASP A 90 -8.47 14.78 -12.25
C ASP A 90 -9.81 15.55 -12.09
N THR A 91 -10.00 16.18 -10.94
CA THR A 91 -11.23 16.94 -10.62
C THR A 91 -11.47 18.15 -11.54
N ARG A 92 -10.43 18.64 -12.22
CA ARG A 92 -10.49 19.75 -13.19
C ARG A 92 -10.69 19.25 -14.62
N GLY A 93 -10.81 17.93 -14.83
CA GLY A 93 -10.94 17.30 -16.14
C GLY A 93 -9.61 17.08 -16.86
N GLY A 94 -8.48 17.36 -16.22
CA GLY A 94 -7.15 17.07 -16.77
C GLY A 94 -6.93 15.57 -16.89
N GLU A 95 -6.44 15.11 -18.04
CA GLU A 95 -6.13 13.70 -18.27
C GLU A 95 -4.71 13.35 -17.80
N TRP A 96 -4.56 12.16 -17.24
CA TRP A 96 -3.31 11.66 -16.71
C TRP A 96 -3.11 10.18 -17.09
N MET A 97 -1.94 9.86 -17.64
CA MET A 97 -1.50 8.48 -17.82
C MET A 97 -0.82 8.00 -16.53
N LEU A 98 -1.41 6.99 -15.89
CA LEU A 98 -0.83 6.29 -14.75
C LEU A 98 0.00 5.10 -15.21
N ARG A 99 1.20 4.92 -14.64
CA ARG A 99 2.00 3.69 -14.74
C ARG A 99 2.33 3.18 -13.34
N GLY A 100 1.93 1.95 -13.01
CA GLY A 100 2.23 1.30 -11.73
C GLY A 100 3.58 0.56 -11.73
N PHE A 101 4.28 0.57 -10.60
CA PHE A 101 5.51 -0.20 -10.37
C PHE A 101 5.72 -0.49 -8.88
N ALA A 102 5.83 -1.76 -8.50
CA ALA A 102 6.21 -2.22 -7.15
C ALA A 102 5.44 -1.56 -5.96
N GLY A 103 4.16 -1.25 -6.13
CA GLY A 103 3.33 -0.57 -5.11
C GLY A 103 3.35 0.96 -5.17
N SER A 104 4.24 1.52 -5.99
CA SER A 104 4.35 2.93 -6.37
C SER A 104 3.71 3.16 -7.75
N PHE A 105 3.55 4.42 -8.15
CA PHE A 105 3.09 4.75 -9.50
C PHE A 105 3.55 6.13 -9.95
N GLY A 106 3.65 6.31 -11.26
CA GLY A 106 3.83 7.61 -11.91
C GLY A 106 2.54 8.04 -12.61
N LEU A 107 2.19 9.32 -12.55
CA LEU A 107 1.17 9.97 -13.36
C LEU A 107 1.83 11.01 -14.26
N ARG A 108 1.48 11.05 -15.54
CA ARG A 108 1.92 12.08 -16.48
C ARG A 108 0.71 12.70 -17.16
N ASN A 109 0.61 14.02 -17.09
CA ASN A 109 -0.38 14.78 -17.83
C ASN A 109 0.17 15.06 -19.25
N PRO A 110 -0.43 14.50 -20.31
CA PRO A 110 0.08 14.68 -21.67
C PRO A 110 -0.13 16.11 -22.20
N ALA A 111 -1.09 16.87 -21.65
CA ALA A 111 -1.40 18.21 -22.12
C ALA A 111 -0.37 19.26 -21.67
N ASN A 112 0.21 19.11 -20.49
CA ASN A 112 1.17 20.08 -19.94
C ASN A 112 2.52 19.48 -19.54
N GLY A 113 2.68 18.16 -19.61
CA GLY A 113 3.91 17.46 -19.25
C GLY A 113 4.18 17.36 -17.75
N ASN A 114 3.24 17.77 -16.90
CA ASN A 114 3.37 17.62 -15.45
C ASN A 114 3.44 16.14 -15.06
N THR A 115 4.20 15.86 -14.01
CA THR A 115 4.45 14.52 -13.50
C THR A 115 4.21 14.45 -12.00
N ILE A 116 3.63 13.35 -11.57
CA ILE A 116 3.51 12.98 -10.16
C ILE A 116 4.10 11.59 -10.01
N VAL A 117 4.92 11.36 -8.99
CA VAL A 117 5.37 10.02 -8.59
C VAL A 117 4.98 9.80 -7.14
N TYR A 118 4.26 8.72 -6.87
CA TYR A 118 3.82 8.35 -5.53
C TYR A 118 4.67 7.19 -4.98
N GLY A 119 5.05 7.29 -3.70
CA GLY A 119 5.70 6.21 -2.98
C GLY A 119 7.18 6.03 -3.34
N MET A 120 7.85 7.09 -3.77
CA MET A 120 9.28 7.10 -4.11
C MET A 120 9.92 8.46 -3.83
N THR A 121 11.18 8.42 -3.45
CA THR A 121 12.11 9.56 -3.51
C THR A 121 12.62 9.75 -4.95
N LEU A 122 13.27 10.89 -5.22
CA LEU A 122 13.86 11.18 -6.53
C LEU A 122 14.93 10.16 -6.92
N SER A 123 15.76 9.73 -5.96
CA SER A 123 16.81 8.74 -6.22
C SER A 123 16.23 7.37 -6.58
N GLU A 124 15.22 6.91 -5.85
CA GLU A 124 14.55 5.63 -6.12
C GLU A 124 13.84 5.66 -7.48
N CYS A 125 13.17 6.77 -7.80
CA CYS A 125 12.49 6.94 -9.07
C CYS A 125 13.47 6.79 -10.25
N LYS A 126 14.63 7.47 -10.20
CA LYS A 126 15.66 7.41 -11.25
C LYS A 126 16.30 6.03 -11.46
N GLN A 127 16.11 5.11 -10.51
CA GLN A 127 16.61 3.74 -10.56
C GLN A 127 15.50 2.71 -10.81
N SER A 128 14.29 3.17 -11.13
CA SER A 128 13.09 2.33 -11.28
C SER A 128 12.57 2.30 -12.72
N MET A 129 11.51 1.53 -12.98
CA MET A 129 10.78 1.58 -14.26
C MET A 129 9.92 2.85 -14.46
N LEU A 130 10.00 3.79 -13.51
CA LEU A 130 9.37 5.11 -13.56
C LEU A 130 10.40 6.23 -13.77
N ASP A 131 11.66 5.90 -14.11
CA ASP A 131 12.73 6.87 -14.33
C ASP A 131 12.33 7.98 -15.31
N ASP A 132 11.59 7.64 -16.37
CA ASP A 132 11.13 8.63 -17.35
C ASP A 132 10.21 9.70 -16.74
N PHE A 133 9.54 9.43 -15.62
CA PHE A 133 8.72 10.40 -14.89
C PHE A 133 9.55 11.39 -14.07
N CYS A 134 10.84 11.11 -13.85
CA CYS A 134 11.72 11.94 -13.02
C CYS A 134 13.08 12.30 -13.62
N SER A 135 13.30 12.01 -14.89
CA SER A 135 14.54 12.29 -15.62
C SER A 135 14.62 13.69 -16.27
N ARG A 136 13.78 14.65 -15.83
CA ARG A 136 13.78 16.04 -16.35
C ARG A 136 14.51 17.04 -15.45
#